data_AF-A0A924Q150-F1
#
_entry.id   AF-A0A924Q150-F1
#
_cell.length_a   1.000
_cell.length_b   1.000
_cell.length_c   1.000
_cell.angle_alpha   90.00
_cell.angle_beta   90.00
_cell.angle_gamma   90.00
#
_symmetry.space_group_name_H-M   'P 1'
#
loop_
_entity.id
_entity.type
_entity.pdbx_description
1 polymer ?
#
loop_
_entity_poly.entity_id
_entity_poly.type
_entity_poly.pdbx_seq_one_letter_code
_entity_poly.pdbx_strand_id
1 'polypeptide(L)'
;SPAYDSAVRDWARKDAGVAQVVRAVDDKRIAALTRLIQMYGYRGDEAVVRARIMYFHQVGYYALGMHESIQERLRLEPVYMKALIGFDI
;
A
#
# COMPACT_ATOMS: atom_id res chain seq x y z
N SER A 1 8.57 9.78 5.40
CA SER A 1 8.32 9.36 6.79
C SER A 1 6.84 9.08 6.96
N PRO A 2 6.44 7.99 7.64
CA PRO A 2 5.02 7.70 7.95
C PRO A 2 4.28 8.88 8.58
N ALA A 3 4.95 9.63 9.48
CA ALA A 3 4.36 10.78 10.14
C ALA A 3 3.94 11.90 9.16
N TYR A 4 4.69 12.12 8.08
CA TYR A 4 4.32 13.10 7.05
C TYR A 4 3.11 12.64 6.22
N ASP A 5 3.04 11.35 5.87
CA ASP A 5 1.89 10.80 5.12
C ASP A 5 0.61 10.91 5.96
N SER A 6 0.67 10.56 7.26
CA SER A 6 -0.46 10.72 8.18
C SER A 6 -0.88 12.19 8.34
N ALA A 7 0.07 13.13 8.50
CA ALA A 7 -0.24 14.56 8.60
C ALA A 7 -0.92 15.10 7.32
N VAL A 8 -0.47 14.71 6.14
CA VAL A 8 -1.08 15.11 4.87
C VAL A 8 -2.48 14.51 4.70
N ARG A 9 -2.68 13.25 5.13
CA ARG A 9 -4.01 12.62 5.11
C ARG A 9 -4.97 13.25 6.10
N ASP A 10 -4.49 13.68 7.26
CA ASP A 10 -5.28 14.41 8.24
C ASP A 10 -5.73 15.77 7.70
N TRP A 11 -4.86 16.47 6.97
CA TRP A 11 -5.20 17.70 6.25
C TRP A 11 -6.24 17.45 5.14
N ALA A 12 -6.07 16.39 4.35
CA ALA A 12 -6.99 16.01 3.30
C ALA A 12 -8.44 15.78 3.80
N ARG A 13 -8.65 15.43 5.07
CA ARG A 13 -10.00 15.31 5.64
C ARG A 13 -10.75 16.64 5.72
N LYS A 14 -10.04 17.77 5.69
CA LYS A 14 -10.60 19.13 5.82
C LYS A 14 -10.46 19.97 4.55
N ASP A 15 -9.68 19.51 3.58
CA ASP A 15 -9.36 20.26 2.36
C ASP A 15 -9.57 19.39 1.12
N ALA A 16 -10.53 19.80 0.27
CA ALA A 16 -10.90 19.06 -0.93
C ALA A 16 -9.80 19.04 -2.01
N GLY A 17 -9.00 20.12 -2.11
CA GLY A 17 -7.89 20.17 -3.07
C GLY A 17 -6.80 19.18 -2.68
N VAL A 18 -6.48 19.11 -1.39
CA VAL A 18 -5.50 18.15 -0.86
C VAL A 18 -6.03 16.73 -0.98
N ALA A 19 -7.30 16.49 -0.69
CA ALA A 19 -7.94 15.19 -0.91
C ALA A 19 -7.81 14.70 -2.36
N GLN A 20 -7.98 15.61 -3.34
CA GLN A 20 -7.79 15.29 -4.74
C GLN A 20 -6.34 14.90 -5.05
N VAL A 21 -5.36 15.62 -4.51
CA VAL A 21 -3.93 15.30 -4.68
C VAL A 21 -3.60 13.94 -4.05
N VAL A 22 -4.05 13.68 -2.82
CA VAL A 22 -3.85 12.39 -2.14
C VAL A 22 -4.44 11.25 -2.96
N ARG A 23 -5.68 11.40 -3.45
CA ARG A 23 -6.33 10.38 -4.30
C ARG A 23 -5.52 10.12 -5.58
N ALA A 24 -5.06 11.16 -6.27
CA ALA A 24 -4.25 11.01 -7.47
C ALA A 24 -2.92 10.28 -7.22
N VAL A 25 -2.31 10.50 -6.05
CA VAL A 25 -1.08 9.77 -5.64
C VAL A 25 -1.40 8.32 -5.31
N ASP A 26 -2.47 8.05 -4.58
CA ASP A 26 -2.90 6.71 -4.21
C ASP A 26 -3.24 5.88 -5.46
N ASP A 27 -3.93 6.47 -6.45
CA ASP A 27 -4.22 5.84 -7.74
C ASP A 27 -2.94 5.48 -8.51
N LYS A 28 -1.94 6.37 -8.54
CA LYS A 28 -0.62 6.10 -9.15
C LYS A 28 0.11 4.94 -8.48
N ARG A 29 0.05 4.87 -7.14
CA ARG A 29 0.67 3.79 -6.35
C ARG A 29 0.00 2.45 -6.63
N ILE A 30 -1.34 2.40 -6.62
CA ILE A 30 -2.11 1.19 -6.96
C ILE A 30 -1.81 0.74 -8.39
N ALA A 31 -1.75 1.67 -9.35
CA ALA A 31 -1.41 1.34 -10.74
C ALA A 31 0.02 0.80 -10.89
N ALA A 32 0.98 1.31 -10.13
CA ALA A 32 2.34 0.76 -10.09
C ALA A 32 2.37 -0.66 -9.52
N LEU A 33 1.71 -0.89 -8.39
CA LEU A 33 1.59 -2.22 -7.77
C LEU A 33 0.87 -3.22 -8.67
N THR A 34 -0.18 -2.78 -9.38
CA THR A 34 -0.91 -3.61 -10.34
C THR A 34 0.02 -4.09 -11.45
N ARG A 35 0.85 -3.19 -12.02
CA ARG A 35 1.83 -3.55 -13.05
C ARG A 35 2.87 -4.55 -12.53
N LEU A 36 3.35 -4.34 -11.30
CA LEU A 36 4.28 -5.26 -10.66
C LEU A 36 3.65 -6.66 -10.49
N ILE A 37 2.43 -6.74 -9.97
CA ILE A 37 1.69 -8.00 -9.81
C ILE A 37 1.41 -8.68 -11.15
N GLN A 38 1.18 -7.90 -12.21
CA GLN A 38 1.03 -8.41 -13.58
C GLN A 38 2.31 -9.02 -14.14
N MET A 39 3.48 -8.44 -13.83
CA MET A 39 4.78 -9.01 -14.24
C MET A 39 5.01 -10.41 -13.66
N TYR A 40 4.32 -10.75 -12.58
CA TYR A 40 4.37 -12.06 -11.96
C TYR A 40 3.25 -13.02 -12.40
N GLY A 41 2.44 -12.66 -13.40
CA GLY A 41 1.51 -13.57 -14.07
C GLY A 41 0.04 -13.44 -13.69
N TYR A 42 -0.31 -12.66 -12.66
CA TYR A 42 -1.72 -12.34 -12.35
C TYR A 42 -2.28 -11.32 -13.34
N ARG A 43 -3.54 -11.43 -13.75
CA ARG A 43 -4.13 -10.54 -14.78
C ARG A 43 -5.52 -10.05 -14.39
N GLY A 44 -6.00 -9.06 -15.15
CA GLY A 44 -7.35 -8.50 -14.97
C GLY A 44 -7.60 -8.00 -13.55
N ASP A 45 -8.83 -8.23 -13.07
CA ASP A 45 -9.29 -7.74 -11.77
C ASP A 45 -8.52 -8.36 -10.60
N GLU A 46 -7.99 -9.57 -10.74
CA GLU A 46 -7.22 -10.21 -9.68
C GLU A 46 -5.95 -9.42 -9.35
N ALA A 47 -5.21 -8.97 -10.38
CA ALA A 47 -4.02 -8.15 -10.18
C ALA A 47 -4.35 -6.80 -9.51
N VAL A 48 -5.47 -6.19 -9.90
CA VAL A 48 -5.96 -4.93 -9.33
C VAL A 48 -6.34 -5.10 -7.86
N VAL A 49 -7.07 -6.17 -7.52
CA VAL A 49 -7.51 -6.45 -6.15
C VAL A 49 -6.31 -6.76 -5.25
N ARG A 50 -5.36 -7.57 -5.70
CA ARG A 50 -4.11 -7.84 -4.96
C ARG A 50 -3.30 -6.56 -4.72
N ALA A 51 -3.20 -5.69 -5.73
CA ALA A 51 -2.53 -4.39 -5.59
C ALA A 51 -3.20 -3.52 -4.53
N ARG A 52 -4.53 -3.49 -4.50
CA ARG A 52 -5.32 -2.76 -3.49
C ARG A 52 -5.12 -3.33 -2.10
N ILE A 53 -5.19 -4.65 -1.92
CA ILE A 53 -4.96 -5.32 -0.63
C ILE A 53 -3.58 -4.96 -0.07
N MET A 54 -2.54 -5.10 -0.89
CA MET A 54 -1.16 -4.73 -0.50
C MET A 54 -1.06 -3.24 -0.16
N TYR A 55 -1.67 -2.37 -0.95
CA TYR A 55 -1.64 -0.93 -0.72
C TYR A 55 -2.37 -0.52 0.57
N PHE A 56 -3.57 -1.05 0.80
CA PHE A 56 -4.37 -0.75 1.98
C PHE A 56 -3.75 -1.30 3.26
N HIS A 57 -3.06 -2.44 3.18
CA HIS A 57 -2.22 -2.92 4.28
C HIS A 57 -1.18 -1.86 4.68
N GLN A 58 -0.45 -1.27 3.72
CA GLN A 58 0.53 -0.21 4.01
C GLN A 58 -0.12 1.06 4.58
N VAL A 59 -1.28 1.47 4.04
CA VAL A 59 -2.04 2.60 4.60
C VAL A 59 -2.46 2.31 6.04
N GLY A 60 -2.89 1.08 6.35
CA GLY A 60 -3.25 0.65 7.70
C GLY A 60 -2.12 0.83 8.70
N TYR A 61 -0.87 0.53 8.32
CA TYR A 61 0.30 0.78 9.17
C TYR A 61 0.43 2.26 9.55
N TYR A 62 0.28 3.16 8.59
CA TYR A 62 0.43 4.60 8.84
C TYR A 62 -0.76 5.16 9.62
N ALA A 63 -1.97 4.67 9.33
CA ALA A 63 -3.20 5.08 10.01
C ALA A 63 -3.22 4.66 11.49
N LEU A 64 -2.68 3.47 11.80
CA LEU A 64 -2.62 2.93 13.16
C LEU A 64 -1.35 3.33 13.91
N GLY A 65 -0.43 4.09 13.28
CA GLY A 65 0.85 4.45 13.89
C GLY A 65 1.72 3.23 14.21
N MET A 66 1.57 2.13 13.47
CA MET A 66 2.32 0.91 13.72
C MET A 66 3.80 1.08 13.38
N HIS A 67 4.66 0.60 14.28
CA HIS A 67 6.10 0.62 14.11
C HIS A 67 6.65 -0.79 14.30
N GLU A 68 7.04 -1.42 13.21
CA GLU A 68 7.82 -2.65 13.22
C GLU A 68 9.30 -2.33 13.09
N SER A 69 10.13 -3.04 13.85
CA SER A 69 11.58 -2.97 13.65
C SER A 69 11.95 -3.50 12.27
N ILE A 70 13.10 -3.06 11.74
CA ILE A 70 13.60 -3.58 10.45
C ILE A 70 13.75 -5.11 10.51
N GLN A 71 14.18 -5.65 11.66
CA GLN A 71 14.35 -7.08 11.86
C GLN A 71 13.02 -7.83 11.75
N GLU A 72 11.96 -7.33 12.39
CA GLU A 72 10.62 -7.94 12.29
C GLU A 72 10.06 -7.85 10.87
N ARG A 73 10.27 -6.71 10.19
CA ARG A 73 9.85 -6.56 8.80
C ARG A 73 10.51 -7.56 7.88
N LEU A 74 11.83 -7.77 8.02
CA LEU A 74 12.57 -8.76 7.23
C LEU A 74 12.13 -10.18 7.55
N ARG A 75 11.88 -10.48 8.84
CA ARG A 75 11.39 -11.79 9.28
C ARG A 75 10.01 -12.13 8.71
N LEU A 76 9.11 -11.15 8.64
CA LEU A 76 7.74 -11.32 8.19
C LEU A 76 7.53 -11.11 6.69
N GLU A 77 8.50 -10.51 5.99
CA GLU A 77 8.38 -10.16 4.57
C GLU A 77 7.95 -11.35 3.69
N PRO A 78 8.55 -12.56 3.80
CA PRO A 78 8.12 -13.70 2.99
C PRO A 78 6.67 -14.12 3.27
N VAL A 79 6.25 -14.04 4.53
CA VAL A 79 4.89 -14.39 4.95
C VAL A 79 3.88 -13.37 4.44
N TYR A 80 4.22 -12.07 4.51
CA TYR A 80 3.37 -11.02 3.94
C TYR A 80 3.28 -11.11 2.42
N MET A 81 4.38 -11.40 1.70
CA MET A 81 4.32 -11.57 0.25
C MET A 81 3.43 -12.75 -0.14
N LYS A 82 3.53 -13.88 0.55
CA LYS A 82 2.62 -15.00 0.35
C LYS A 82 1.16 -14.62 0.63
N ALA A 83 0.90 -13.97 1.75
CA ALA A 83 -0.46 -13.63 2.17
C ALA A 83 -1.12 -12.54 1.30
N LEU A 84 -0.39 -11.50 0.93
CA LEU A 84 -0.95 -10.32 0.25
C LEU A 84 -1.00 -10.50 -1.26
N ILE A 85 -0.01 -11.16 -1.85
CA ILE A 85 0.16 -11.24 -3.30
C ILE A 85 0.32 -12.68 -3.81
N GLY A 86 0.33 -13.69 -2.92
CA GLY A 86 0.34 -15.09 -3.32
C GLY A 86 1.70 -15.60 -3.79
N PHE A 87 2.79 -14.92 -3.45
CA PHE A 87 4.15 -15.34 -3.83
C PHE A 87 4.86 -16.06 -2.71
N ASP A 88 5.44 -17.21 -3.05
CA ASP A 88 6.49 -17.85 -2.25
C ASP A 88 7.84 -17.32 -2.73
N ILE A 89 8.61 -16.70 -1.82
CA ILE A 89 9.98 -16.21 -2.05
C ILE A 89 10.99 -17.11 -1.34
#